data_AF-A0AAN6RHV7-F1
#
_entry.id   AF-A0AAN6RHV7-F1
#
_cell.length_a   1.000
_cell.length_b   1.000
_cell.length_c   1.000
_cell.angle_alpha   90.00
_cell.angle_beta   90.00
_cell.angle_gamma   90.00
#
_symmetry.space_group_name_H-M   'P 1'
#
loop_
_entity.id
_entity.type
_entity.pdbx_description
1 polymer ?
#
loop_
_entity_poly.entity_id
_entity_poly.type
_entity_poly.pdbx_seq_one_letter_code
_entity_poly.pdbx_strand_id
1 'polypeptide(L)'
;MVQHTFITLLLPILALGAPQGGRGGNWGSKPSVAVSSQAAEYSAAAYTSQESQPTSAVASSAPASTPSSSPSTGASGVTLHNNCGYDVTYDVLDPCGSGNSGTIAAGSAWTGALTDCSSGNSALKLYGNGSSKPMQFEYGIVNGNVWYDMSFIDCISGTDDFSQCVGTGWSMGAIGSCPTYSCSGGSECCIQGYCDPTATAAPEQPNAGCGAFQGYSLSDLSITMGICN
;
A
#
# COMPACT_ATOMS: atom_id res chain seq x y z
N MET A 1 11.13 26.12 16.88
CA MET A 1 12.26 25.69 16.04
C MET A 1 12.27 24.16 16.11
N VAL A 2 11.64 23.48 15.15
CA VAL A 2 11.45 22.03 15.18
C VAL A 2 12.54 21.40 14.31
N GLN A 3 13.52 20.74 14.94
CA GLN A 3 14.55 19.99 14.23
C GLN A 3 13.89 18.83 13.47
N HIS A 4 13.87 18.91 12.14
CA HIS A 4 13.49 17.80 11.28
C HIS A 4 14.77 16.99 11.04
N THR A 5 14.90 15.87 11.75
CA THR A 5 15.95 14.89 11.48
C THR A 5 15.58 14.14 10.21
N PHE A 6 16.25 14.46 9.10
CA PHE A 6 16.15 13.73 7.86
C PHE A 6 16.83 12.36 8.03
N ILE A 7 16.04 11.29 8.07
CA ILE A 7 16.54 9.93 7.87
C ILE A 7 16.45 9.66 6.37
N THR A 8 17.57 9.81 5.67
CA THR A 8 17.71 9.37 4.29
C THR A 8 17.71 7.84 4.31
N LEU A 9 16.59 7.20 3.93
CA LEU A 9 16.60 5.77 3.61
C LEU A 9 17.40 5.60 2.31
N LEU A 10 18.69 5.31 2.46
CA LEU A 10 19.53 4.77 1.39
C LEU A 10 19.04 3.34 1.10
N LEU A 11 18.20 3.20 0.07
CA LEU A 11 17.94 1.91 -0.55
C LEU A 11 19.28 1.32 -1.02
N PRO A 12 19.68 0.11 -0.58
CA PRO A 12 20.87 -0.53 -1.10
C PRO A 12 20.63 -0.90 -2.57
N ILE A 13 21.44 -0.31 -3.46
CA ILE A 13 21.55 -0.72 -4.86
C ILE A 13 22.10 -2.16 -4.87
N LEU A 14 21.21 -3.15 -4.96
CA LEU A 14 21.57 -4.54 -5.23
C LEU A 14 21.98 -4.66 -6.70
N ALA A 15 23.28 -4.51 -6.95
CA ALA A 15 23.90 -4.91 -8.20
C ALA A 15 23.78 -6.44 -8.35
N LEU A 16 23.01 -6.90 -9.34
CA LEU A 16 23.01 -8.31 -9.75
C LEU A 16 24.39 -8.66 -10.34
N GLY A 17 25.26 -9.25 -9.52
CA GLY A 17 26.42 -10.00 -9.99
C GLY A 17 25.99 -11.39 -10.46
N ALA A 18 26.15 -11.66 -11.75
CA ALA A 18 26.00 -13.00 -12.31
C ALA A 18 27.05 -13.97 -11.70
N PRO A 19 26.69 -15.19 -11.27
CA PRO A 19 27.67 -16.13 -10.77
C PRO A 19 28.44 -16.78 -11.92
N GLN A 20 29.75 -16.53 -11.98
CA GLN A 20 30.68 -17.37 -12.73
C GLN A 20 30.85 -18.72 -12.01
N GLY A 21 30.80 -19.79 -12.78
CA GLY A 21 30.92 -21.16 -12.31
C GLY A 21 32.27 -21.47 -11.66
N GLY A 22 32.23 -22.30 -10.62
CA GLY A 22 33.40 -22.82 -9.92
C GLY A 22 33.08 -24.17 -9.31
N ARG A 23 33.86 -25.17 -9.73
CA ARG A 23 33.73 -26.61 -9.47
C ARG A 23 33.86 -27.00 -7.99
N GLY A 24 33.13 -28.07 -7.63
CA GLY A 24 33.68 -29.24 -6.95
C GLY A 24 33.75 -29.20 -5.43
N GLY A 25 32.95 -30.05 -4.77
CA GLY A 25 33.11 -30.30 -3.33
C GLY A 25 32.00 -31.13 -2.70
N ASN A 26 32.17 -32.46 -2.77
CA ASN A 26 31.84 -33.47 -1.76
C ASN A 26 30.62 -33.23 -0.84
N TRP A 27 29.47 -33.82 -1.20
CA TRP A 27 28.29 -33.92 -0.32
C TRP A 27 28.42 -35.13 0.60
N GLY A 28 28.82 -34.88 1.85
CA GLY A 28 28.67 -35.82 2.96
C GLY A 28 27.22 -35.88 3.42
N SER A 29 26.70 -37.10 3.47
CA SER A 29 25.36 -37.48 3.92
C SER A 29 25.01 -36.90 5.30
N LYS A 30 23.82 -36.31 5.42
CA LYS A 30 23.13 -36.11 6.70
C LYS A 30 21.80 -36.87 6.71
N PRO A 31 21.40 -37.42 7.87
CA PRO A 31 20.32 -38.39 7.97
C PRO A 31 18.94 -37.75 7.83
N SER A 32 18.05 -38.48 7.15
CA SER A 32 16.63 -38.20 7.03
C SER A 32 15.96 -38.25 8.40
N VAL A 33 15.40 -37.13 8.86
CA VAL A 33 14.45 -37.10 9.97
C VAL A 33 13.06 -37.33 9.40
N ALA A 34 12.43 -38.42 9.81
CA ALA A 34 11.06 -38.75 9.44
C ALA A 34 10.09 -37.73 10.07
N VAL A 35 9.34 -37.02 9.23
CA VAL A 35 8.22 -36.19 9.66
C VAL A 35 6.97 -37.06 9.71
N SER A 36 6.53 -37.37 10.92
CA SER A 36 5.27 -38.03 11.23
C SER A 36 4.11 -37.09 10.89
N SER A 37 3.34 -37.43 9.85
CA SER A 37 2.05 -36.82 9.55
C SER A 37 0.98 -37.39 10.48
N GLN A 38 0.57 -36.63 11.49
CA GLN A 38 -0.70 -36.88 12.19
C GLN A 38 -1.75 -35.92 11.64
N ALA A 39 -2.66 -36.49 10.86
CA ALA A 39 -3.90 -35.84 10.46
C ALA A 39 -4.83 -35.79 11.69
N ALA A 40 -5.21 -34.59 12.12
CA ALA A 40 -6.25 -34.42 13.12
C ALA A 40 -7.62 -34.50 12.42
N GLU A 41 -8.37 -35.56 12.74
CA GLU A 41 -9.78 -35.72 12.40
C GLU A 41 -10.60 -34.65 13.15
N TYR A 42 -11.20 -33.71 12.43
CA TYR A 42 -12.25 -32.86 12.97
C TYR A 42 -13.60 -33.52 12.72
N SER A 43 -14.21 -33.98 13.81
CA SER A 43 -15.57 -34.53 13.84
C SER A 43 -16.59 -33.39 13.79
N ALA A 44 -17.49 -33.45 12.80
CA ALA A 44 -18.61 -32.53 12.66
C ALA A 44 -19.74 -32.93 13.63
N ALA A 45 -19.97 -32.12 14.66
CA ALA A 45 -21.19 -32.20 15.47
C ALA A 45 -22.30 -31.39 14.78
N ALA A 46 -23.35 -32.08 14.38
CA ALA A 46 -24.58 -31.52 13.87
C ALA A 46 -25.25 -30.62 14.92
N TYR A 47 -25.60 -29.39 14.53
CA TYR A 47 -26.46 -28.50 15.31
C TYR A 47 -27.72 -28.21 14.51
N THR A 48 -28.85 -28.70 15.01
CA THR A 48 -30.18 -28.57 14.41
C THR A 48 -30.99 -27.53 15.19
N SER A 49 -31.34 -26.44 14.47
CA SER A 49 -32.49 -25.53 14.55
C SER A 49 -33.14 -25.17 15.90
N GLN A 50 -33.39 -23.86 16.12
CA GLN A 50 -34.75 -23.30 16.00
C GLN A 50 -34.84 -21.75 16.04
N GLU A 51 -35.57 -21.26 15.03
CA GLU A 51 -36.47 -20.11 14.88
C GLU A 51 -36.75 -19.14 16.05
N SER A 52 -36.65 -17.84 15.77
CA SER A 52 -37.76 -16.89 16.00
C SER A 52 -37.54 -15.59 15.22
N GLN A 53 -38.45 -15.33 14.28
CA GLN A 53 -38.57 -14.10 13.50
C GLN A 53 -39.32 -13.03 14.31
N PRO A 54 -38.79 -11.81 14.46
CA PRO A 54 -39.61 -10.64 14.70
C PRO A 54 -39.93 -9.96 13.37
N THR A 55 -41.23 -9.81 13.11
CA THR A 55 -41.78 -8.96 12.05
C THR A 55 -41.58 -7.50 12.44
N SER A 56 -40.84 -6.73 11.64
CA SER A 56 -40.80 -5.27 11.76
C SER A 56 -40.53 -4.60 10.41
N ALA A 57 -41.53 -3.84 10.00
CA ALA A 57 -41.54 -2.68 9.11
C ALA A 57 -40.47 -2.59 8.01
N VAL A 58 -40.90 -2.81 6.77
CA VAL A 58 -40.16 -2.47 5.55
C VAL A 58 -40.15 -0.95 5.39
N ALA A 59 -39.17 -0.28 5.98
CA ALA A 59 -38.80 1.07 5.55
C ALA A 59 -38.01 0.93 4.25
N SER A 60 -38.59 1.44 3.16
CA SER A 60 -37.94 1.52 1.85
C SER A 60 -36.76 2.50 1.94
N SER A 61 -35.58 1.98 2.28
CA SER A 61 -34.32 2.68 2.08
C SER A 61 -33.98 2.60 0.59
N ALA A 62 -33.82 3.77 -0.02
CA ALA A 62 -33.28 3.92 -1.35
C ALA A 62 -31.95 3.15 -1.47
N PRO A 63 -31.64 2.54 -2.63
CA PRO A 63 -30.37 1.85 -2.82
C PRO A 63 -29.23 2.85 -2.56
N ALA A 64 -28.37 2.51 -1.61
CA ALA A 64 -27.10 3.19 -1.42
C ALA A 64 -26.29 2.98 -2.70
N SER A 65 -26.23 4.03 -3.51
CA SER A 65 -25.37 4.11 -4.68
C SER A 65 -23.94 3.91 -4.21
N THR A 66 -23.38 2.73 -4.45
CA THR A 66 -21.94 2.49 -4.30
C THR A 66 -21.22 3.43 -5.27
N PRO A 67 -20.37 4.37 -4.78
CA PRO A 67 -19.51 5.12 -5.68
C PRO A 67 -18.37 4.19 -6.09
N SER A 68 -18.64 3.27 -7.02
CA SER A 68 -17.59 2.59 -7.78
C SER A 68 -17.23 3.50 -8.96
N SER A 69 -16.57 4.61 -8.65
CA SER A 69 -15.89 5.40 -9.68
C SER A 69 -14.55 4.73 -9.94
N SER A 70 -14.47 3.92 -11.00
CA SER A 70 -13.17 3.58 -11.57
C SER A 70 -12.48 4.89 -12.00
N PRO A 71 -11.24 5.15 -11.57
CA PRO A 71 -10.54 6.38 -11.89
C PRO A 71 -10.41 6.56 -13.41
N SER A 72 -10.71 7.76 -13.90
CA SER A 72 -10.62 8.10 -15.32
C SER A 72 -9.16 8.29 -15.73
N THR A 73 -8.67 7.43 -16.62
CA THR A 73 -7.40 7.53 -17.34
C THR A 73 -7.43 8.72 -18.30
N GLY A 74 -6.75 9.82 -17.98
CA GLY A 74 -6.72 10.98 -18.87
C GLY A 74 -5.72 12.10 -18.56
N ALA A 75 -4.98 12.06 -17.47
CA ALA A 75 -3.88 12.99 -17.23
C ALA A 75 -2.74 12.28 -16.51
N SER A 76 -1.51 12.45 -17.03
CA SER A 76 -0.31 12.04 -16.30
C SER A 76 -0.30 12.70 -14.93
N GLY A 77 -0.22 11.93 -13.86
CA GLY A 77 -0.30 12.49 -12.52
C GLY A 77 -0.74 11.49 -11.46
N VAL A 78 -1.02 12.02 -10.29
CA VAL A 78 -1.35 11.24 -9.10
C VAL A 78 -2.66 11.75 -8.55
N THR A 79 -3.60 10.85 -8.25
CA THR A 79 -4.87 11.18 -7.60
C THR A 79 -5.03 10.38 -6.33
N LEU A 80 -5.39 11.05 -5.23
CA LEU A 80 -5.79 10.40 -3.98
C LEU A 80 -7.26 10.69 -3.70
N HIS A 81 -8.06 9.65 -3.51
CA HIS A 81 -9.45 9.78 -3.05
C HIS A 81 -9.54 9.64 -1.53
N ASN A 82 -10.04 10.68 -0.86
CA ASN A 82 -10.40 10.60 0.54
C ASN A 82 -11.85 10.09 0.68
N ASN A 83 -12.02 8.77 0.79
CA ASN A 83 -13.35 8.17 0.99
C ASN A 83 -13.77 8.16 2.47
N CYS A 84 -12.97 8.74 3.35
CA CYS A 84 -13.31 8.84 4.76
C CYS A 84 -14.44 9.84 4.97
N GLY A 85 -15.23 9.64 6.04
CA GLY A 85 -16.24 10.58 6.50
C GLY A 85 -15.67 11.81 7.22
N TYR A 86 -14.36 12.08 7.08
CA TYR A 86 -13.66 13.16 7.76
C TYR A 86 -12.51 13.70 6.89
N ASP A 87 -12.13 14.94 7.18
CA ASP A 87 -11.03 15.63 6.50
C ASP A 87 -9.68 15.04 6.92
N VAL A 88 -8.76 14.95 5.96
CA VAL A 88 -7.40 14.43 6.18
C VAL A 88 -6.39 15.53 5.86
N THR A 89 -5.44 15.74 6.75
CA THR A 89 -4.31 16.65 6.49
C THR A 89 -3.21 15.91 5.74
N TYR A 90 -2.54 16.60 4.82
CA TYR A 90 -1.46 16.02 4.04
C TYR A 90 -0.23 16.92 3.99
N ASP A 91 0.93 16.29 3.82
CA ASP A 91 2.20 16.92 3.44
C ASP A 91 2.78 16.17 2.23
N VAL A 92 3.28 16.90 1.24
CA VAL A 92 4.01 16.35 0.10
C VAL A 92 5.48 16.67 0.26
N LEU A 93 6.30 15.64 0.22
CA LEU A 93 7.75 15.76 0.04
C LEU A 93 8.04 15.49 -1.44
N ASP A 94 8.53 16.51 -2.13
CA ASP A 94 8.95 16.40 -3.53
C ASP A 94 10.44 16.80 -3.62
N PRO A 95 11.36 15.86 -3.91
CA PRO A 95 12.78 16.16 -3.98
C PRO A 95 13.20 17.00 -5.19
N CYS A 96 12.36 17.12 -6.22
CA CYS A 96 12.63 17.94 -7.41
C CYS A 96 11.69 19.14 -7.58
N GLY A 97 10.70 19.26 -6.71
CA GLY A 97 9.74 20.36 -6.70
C GLY A 97 9.69 21.10 -5.37
N SER A 98 8.64 21.90 -5.22
CA SER A 98 8.27 22.45 -3.92
C SER A 98 7.25 21.53 -3.27
N GLY A 99 7.60 20.94 -2.13
CA GLY A 99 6.61 20.29 -1.27
C GLY A 99 5.48 21.26 -0.90
N ASN A 100 4.29 20.72 -0.62
CA ASN A 100 3.14 21.49 -0.16
C ASN A 100 2.37 20.73 0.91
N SER A 101 1.51 21.44 1.63
CA SER A 101 0.67 20.87 2.67
C SER A 101 -0.74 21.42 2.59
N GLY A 102 -1.69 20.71 3.18
CA GLY A 102 -3.08 21.14 3.17
C GLY A 102 -4.03 20.12 3.77
N THR A 103 -5.29 20.22 3.34
CA THR A 103 -6.38 19.36 3.78
C THR A 103 -7.14 18.83 2.57
N ILE A 104 -7.43 17.54 2.60
CA ILE A 104 -8.31 16.86 1.65
C ILE A 104 -9.65 16.67 2.37
N ALA A 105 -10.67 17.40 1.92
CA ALA A 105 -11.98 17.30 2.53
C ALA A 105 -12.57 15.89 2.40
N ALA A 106 -13.45 15.51 3.33
CA ALA A 106 -14.19 14.26 3.26
C ALA A 106 -14.88 14.07 1.89
N GLY A 107 -14.75 12.88 1.30
CA GLY A 107 -15.30 12.55 -0.01
C GLY A 107 -14.65 13.26 -1.20
N SER A 108 -13.59 14.05 -0.99
CA SER A 108 -12.89 14.79 -2.05
C SER A 108 -11.65 14.07 -2.54
N ALA A 109 -11.07 14.59 -3.62
CA ALA A 109 -9.82 14.09 -4.16
C ALA A 109 -8.72 15.15 -4.07
N TRP A 110 -7.49 14.69 -3.86
CA TRP A 110 -6.27 15.46 -4.06
C TRP A 110 -5.60 15.04 -5.36
N THR A 111 -4.98 15.98 -6.05
CA THR A 111 -4.22 15.72 -7.28
C THR A 111 -2.79 16.25 -7.16
N GLY A 112 -1.84 15.48 -7.65
CA GLY A 112 -0.43 15.83 -7.70
C GLY A 112 0.22 15.50 -9.03
N ALA A 113 1.45 15.98 -9.18
CA ALA A 113 2.29 15.69 -10.34
C ALA A 113 3.00 14.35 -10.17
N LEU A 114 3.24 13.66 -11.28
CA LEU A 114 4.15 12.54 -11.35
C LEU A 114 5.46 13.03 -11.99
N THR A 115 6.55 13.04 -11.24
CA THR A 115 7.82 13.67 -11.64
C THR A 115 8.92 12.63 -11.83
N ASP A 116 9.75 12.82 -12.86
CA ASP A 116 11.02 12.13 -13.02
C ASP A 116 12.09 12.94 -12.28
N CYS A 117 12.65 12.36 -11.23
CA CYS A 117 13.55 13.07 -10.33
C CYS A 117 14.77 12.22 -9.98
N SER A 118 15.95 12.69 -10.40
CA SER A 118 17.22 12.01 -10.08
C SER A 118 17.56 11.99 -8.59
N SER A 119 16.91 12.85 -7.80
CA SER A 119 17.13 12.99 -6.35
C SER A 119 16.20 12.10 -5.51
N GLY A 120 15.27 11.34 -6.14
CA GLY A 120 14.42 10.36 -5.47
C GLY A 120 12.93 10.50 -5.81
N ASN A 121 12.12 9.66 -5.17
CA ASN A 121 10.67 9.67 -5.32
C ASN A 121 10.02 10.77 -4.47
N SER A 122 8.81 11.17 -4.86
CA SER A 122 7.92 11.97 -4.03
C SER A 122 7.22 11.11 -2.98
N ALA A 123 6.82 11.71 -1.87
CA ALA A 123 6.04 11.08 -0.82
C ALA A 123 4.82 11.95 -0.45
N LEU A 124 3.62 11.39 -0.59
CA LEU A 124 2.39 11.98 -0.05
C LEU A 124 2.12 11.38 1.34
N LYS A 125 2.33 12.21 2.36
CA LYS A 125 2.10 11.88 3.76
C LYS A 125 0.70 12.31 4.17
N LEU A 126 -0.05 11.40 4.78
CA LEU A 126 -1.40 11.64 5.28
C LEU A 126 -1.44 11.48 6.79
N TYR A 127 -2.14 12.39 7.45
CA TYR A 127 -2.26 12.43 8.90
C TYR A 127 -3.73 12.33 9.30
N GLY A 128 -4.01 11.43 10.25
CA GLY A 128 -5.34 11.28 10.82
C GLY A 128 -5.68 12.49 11.69
N ASN A 129 -6.95 12.68 12.01
CA ASN A 129 -7.37 13.79 12.86
C ASN A 129 -6.63 13.75 14.22
N GLY A 130 -5.76 14.73 14.46
CA GLY A 130 -4.94 14.83 15.66
C GLY A 130 -3.71 13.92 15.70
N SER A 131 -3.42 13.15 14.65
CA SER A 131 -2.22 12.31 14.55
C SER A 131 -1.02 13.13 14.07
N SER A 132 0.14 12.94 14.69
CA SER A 132 1.42 13.47 14.20
C SER A 132 2.22 12.43 13.41
N LYS A 133 1.63 11.27 13.14
CA LYS A 133 2.29 10.08 12.62
C LYS A 133 1.72 9.76 11.24
N PRO A 134 2.45 10.05 10.15
CA PRO A 134 1.91 9.92 8.83
C PRO A 134 1.86 8.48 8.36
N MET A 135 0.81 8.20 7.59
CA MET A 135 0.81 7.12 6.61
C MET A 135 1.35 7.69 5.29
N GLN A 136 2.18 6.96 4.54
CA GLN A 136 2.90 7.51 3.38
C GLN A 136 2.67 6.70 2.10
N PHE A 137 2.30 7.39 1.03
CA PHE A 137 2.34 6.86 -0.34
C PHE A 137 3.57 7.41 -1.05
N GLU A 138 4.46 6.54 -1.54
CA GLU A 138 5.66 6.94 -2.28
C GLU A 138 5.49 6.68 -3.77
N TYR A 139 5.95 7.61 -4.59
CA TYR A 139 5.85 7.48 -6.04
C TYR A 139 6.88 8.32 -6.81
N GLY A 140 7.23 7.88 -8.01
CA GLY A 140 8.08 8.66 -8.91
C GLY A 140 8.22 8.02 -10.28
N ILE A 141 8.81 8.74 -11.22
CA ILE A 141 9.21 8.19 -12.52
C ILE A 141 10.71 7.92 -12.50
N VAL A 142 11.10 6.73 -12.98
CA VAL A 142 12.48 6.37 -13.27
C VAL A 142 12.54 5.61 -14.59
N ASN A 143 13.33 6.12 -15.54
CA ASN A 143 13.55 5.51 -16.86
C ASN A 143 12.25 5.23 -17.64
N GLY A 144 11.28 6.16 -17.59
CA GLY A 144 10.01 5.98 -18.29
C GLY A 144 9.01 5.05 -17.59
N ASN A 145 9.27 4.67 -16.34
CA ASN A 145 8.38 3.82 -15.55
C ASN A 145 7.99 4.53 -14.27
N VAL A 146 6.73 4.42 -13.89
CA VAL A 146 6.27 4.79 -12.56
C VAL A 146 6.65 3.70 -11.57
N TRP A 147 7.17 4.11 -10.42
CA TRP A 147 7.44 3.26 -9.27
C TRP A 147 6.63 3.77 -8.10
N TYR A 148 6.08 2.87 -7.31
CA TYR A 148 5.25 3.23 -6.18
C TYR A 148 5.19 2.15 -5.11
N ASP A 149 5.01 2.62 -3.89
CA ASP A 149 4.83 1.78 -2.72
C ASP A 149 4.04 2.48 -1.61
N MET A 150 3.67 1.69 -0.61
CA MET A 150 2.89 2.11 0.54
C MET A 150 3.65 1.87 1.83
N SER A 151 3.78 2.88 2.68
CA SER A 151 4.51 2.80 3.94
C SER A 151 3.65 3.20 5.15
N PHE A 152 3.63 2.31 6.13
CA PHE A 152 2.99 2.44 7.44
C PHE A 152 3.98 2.65 8.58
N ILE A 153 5.30 2.58 8.27
CA ILE A 153 6.40 2.59 9.24
C ILE A 153 6.25 3.71 10.29
N ASP A 154 5.78 4.88 9.86
CA ASP A 154 5.65 6.05 10.72
C ASP A 154 4.36 6.07 11.56
N CYS A 155 3.28 5.38 11.13
CA CYS A 155 1.96 5.42 11.76
C CYS A 155 1.55 4.16 12.51
N ILE A 156 2.37 3.11 12.50
CA ILE A 156 2.09 1.92 13.31
C ILE A 156 2.85 1.94 14.62
N SER A 157 2.30 1.23 15.60
CA SER A 157 2.98 0.90 16.85
C SER A 157 3.11 -0.62 16.97
N GLY A 158 4.33 -1.15 16.97
CA GLY A 158 4.53 -2.60 16.87
C GLY A 158 4.22 -3.12 15.47
N THR A 159 3.56 -4.27 15.34
CA THR A 159 3.34 -4.95 14.03
C THR A 159 1.89 -4.95 13.56
N ASP A 160 0.95 -4.53 14.39
CA ASP A 160 -0.49 -4.71 14.16
C ASP A 160 -1.37 -3.56 14.66
N ASP A 161 -0.83 -2.56 15.37
CA ASP A 161 -1.58 -1.38 15.78
C ASP A 161 -1.48 -0.26 14.73
N PHE A 162 -2.53 -0.14 13.93
CA PHE A 162 -2.71 0.89 12.89
C PHE A 162 -3.54 2.09 13.38
N SER A 163 -3.80 2.21 14.69
CA SER A 163 -4.71 3.23 15.22
C SER A 163 -4.29 4.68 14.94
N GLN A 164 -3.01 4.92 14.63
CA GLN A 164 -2.50 6.25 14.26
C GLN A 164 -2.47 6.49 12.73
N CYS A 165 -2.68 5.44 11.93
CA CYS A 165 -2.76 5.54 10.48
C CYS A 165 -4.09 6.15 10.03
N VAL A 166 -4.08 6.72 8.82
CA VAL A 166 -5.29 7.32 8.25
C VAL A 166 -6.20 6.24 7.69
N GLY A 167 -7.45 6.25 8.16
CA GLY A 167 -8.51 5.38 7.64
C GLY A 167 -8.40 3.93 8.08
N THR A 168 -9.40 3.14 7.69
CA THR A 168 -9.51 1.70 8.00
C THR A 168 -9.33 0.86 6.74
N GLY A 169 -8.59 1.34 5.74
CA GLY A 169 -8.43 0.67 4.45
C GLY A 169 -7.78 1.60 3.46
N TRP A 170 -7.05 1.04 2.49
CA TRP A 170 -6.38 1.83 1.46
C TRP A 170 -6.24 1.02 0.17
N SER A 171 -5.97 1.73 -0.91
CA SER A 171 -5.58 1.15 -2.19
C SER A 171 -4.57 2.03 -2.90
N MET A 172 -3.71 1.43 -3.71
CA MET A 172 -2.82 2.12 -4.62
C MET A 172 -2.63 1.29 -5.88
N GLY A 173 -2.68 1.92 -7.04
CA GLY A 173 -2.41 1.28 -8.32
C GLY A 173 -2.10 2.28 -9.42
N ALA A 174 -1.56 1.77 -10.52
CA ALA A 174 -1.35 2.54 -11.74
C ALA A 174 -2.28 2.03 -12.87
N ILE A 175 -2.09 2.54 -14.08
CA ILE A 175 -3.00 2.30 -15.22
C ILE A 175 -3.11 0.84 -15.70
N GLY A 176 -4.19 0.50 -16.39
CA GLY A 176 -4.29 -0.76 -17.14
C GLY A 176 -4.07 -2.00 -16.26
N SER A 177 -3.05 -2.80 -16.60
CA SER A 177 -2.69 -4.03 -15.89
C SER A 177 -1.52 -3.87 -14.91
N CYS A 178 -1.17 -2.64 -14.51
CA CYS A 178 -0.15 -2.42 -13.49
C CYS A 178 -0.55 -3.12 -12.16
N PRO A 179 0.41 -3.53 -11.32
CA PRO A 179 0.11 -4.06 -9.99
C PRO A 179 -0.80 -3.12 -9.18
N THR A 180 -1.70 -3.68 -8.39
CA THR A 180 -2.53 -2.90 -7.47
C THR A 180 -2.41 -3.51 -6.08
N TYR A 181 -2.29 -2.66 -5.09
CA TYR A 181 -2.25 -3.03 -3.68
C TYR A 181 -3.47 -2.47 -2.97
N SER A 182 -4.01 -3.22 -2.03
CA SER A 182 -5.13 -2.79 -1.19
C SER A 182 -5.28 -3.65 0.05
N CYS A 183 -5.66 -3.06 1.18
CA CYS A 183 -6.11 -3.81 2.36
C CYS A 183 -7.34 -3.13 2.99
N SER A 184 -8.00 -3.86 3.90
CA SER A 184 -9.13 -3.43 4.73
C SER A 184 -8.72 -2.90 6.11
N GLY A 185 -7.47 -2.47 6.28
CA GLY A 185 -6.90 -2.02 7.57
C GLY A 185 -6.20 -3.14 8.33
N GLY A 186 -5.56 -2.86 9.46
CA GLY A 186 -4.99 -3.91 10.32
C GLY A 186 -3.75 -4.64 9.77
N SER A 187 -3.43 -5.80 10.34
CA SER A 187 -2.16 -6.50 10.12
C SER A 187 -2.03 -7.09 8.70
N GLU A 188 -3.12 -7.32 7.96
CA GLU A 188 -3.02 -7.71 6.55
C GLU A 188 -2.34 -6.65 5.67
N CYS A 189 -2.35 -5.38 6.09
CA CYS A 189 -1.73 -4.29 5.34
C CYS A 189 -0.21 -4.43 5.27
N CYS A 190 0.42 -5.14 6.22
CA CYS A 190 1.85 -5.40 6.20
C CYS A 190 2.30 -6.40 5.14
N ILE A 191 1.37 -7.08 4.45
CA ILE A 191 1.67 -7.92 3.29
C ILE A 191 1.82 -7.07 2.03
N GLN A 192 1.08 -5.96 1.95
CA GLN A 192 0.96 -5.12 0.77
C GLN A 192 1.53 -3.72 0.97
N GLY A 193 2.15 -3.45 2.12
CA GLY A 193 2.83 -2.20 2.44
C GLY A 193 3.91 -2.41 3.49
N TYR A 194 4.81 -1.44 3.62
CA TYR A 194 5.93 -1.49 4.55
C TYR A 194 5.45 -1.19 5.98
N CYS A 195 5.56 -2.18 6.86
CA CYS A 195 5.36 -2.00 8.31
C CYS A 195 6.67 -2.03 9.10
N ASP A 196 7.76 -2.46 8.48
CA ASP A 196 9.05 -2.64 9.16
C ASP A 196 10.11 -1.78 8.46
N PRO A 197 10.80 -0.88 9.18
CA PRO A 197 11.85 -0.04 8.60
C PRO A 197 13.02 -0.82 8.00
N THR A 198 13.19 -2.09 8.38
CA THR A 198 14.23 -2.97 7.82
C THR A 198 13.73 -3.79 6.63
N ALA A 199 12.46 -3.63 6.25
CA ALA A 199 11.85 -4.35 5.14
C ALA A 199 11.96 -5.89 5.29
N THR A 200 11.91 -6.43 6.50
CA THR A 200 12.02 -7.88 6.74
C THR A 200 10.66 -8.58 6.87
N ALA A 201 9.57 -7.82 7.04
CA ALA A 201 8.25 -8.37 7.32
C ALA A 201 7.59 -9.10 6.15
N ALA A 202 7.86 -8.70 4.90
CA ALA A 202 7.22 -9.25 3.72
C ALA A 202 8.20 -10.08 2.87
N PRO A 203 7.82 -11.29 2.41
CA PRO A 203 8.63 -12.09 1.47
C PRO A 203 8.85 -11.38 0.13
N GLU A 204 7.88 -10.58 -0.29
CA GLU A 204 7.91 -9.72 -1.46
C GLU A 204 7.72 -8.28 -0.99
N GLN A 205 8.65 -7.40 -1.37
CA GLN A 205 8.55 -6.01 -0.99
C GLN A 205 7.44 -5.34 -1.80
N PRO A 206 6.52 -4.59 -1.17
CA PRO A 206 5.36 -3.99 -1.83
C PRO A 206 5.73 -2.75 -2.64
N ASN A 207 6.68 -2.92 -3.56
CA ASN A 207 7.13 -1.93 -4.52
C ASN A 207 6.74 -2.40 -5.91
N ALA A 208 5.88 -1.63 -6.57
CA ALA A 208 5.42 -1.90 -7.91
C ALA A 208 6.06 -0.94 -8.91
N GLY A 209 6.40 -1.48 -10.08
CA GLY A 209 6.79 -0.72 -11.25
C GLY A 209 5.75 -0.89 -12.35
N CYS A 210 5.55 0.16 -13.14
CA CYS A 210 4.77 0.09 -14.37
C CYS A 210 5.22 1.13 -15.40
N GLY A 211 5.29 0.80 -16.69
CA GLY A 211 5.50 1.84 -17.70
C GLY A 211 6.10 1.38 -19.03
N ALA A 212 7.18 2.04 -19.46
CA ALA A 212 7.85 1.78 -20.73
C ALA A 212 8.17 0.29 -20.96
N PHE A 213 8.54 -0.48 -19.93
CA PHE A 213 8.81 -1.92 -20.09
C PHE A 213 7.55 -2.76 -20.39
N GLN A 214 6.35 -2.21 -20.17
CA GLN A 214 5.06 -2.77 -20.55
C GLN A 214 4.46 -2.11 -21.79
N GLY A 215 5.15 -1.14 -22.40
CA GLY A 215 4.71 -0.45 -23.61
C GLY A 215 3.84 0.78 -23.38
N TYR A 216 3.71 1.26 -22.14
CA TYR A 216 3.03 2.53 -21.86
C TYR A 216 3.91 3.72 -22.18
N SER A 217 3.32 4.82 -22.67
CA SER A 217 4.01 6.10 -22.79
C SER A 217 3.97 6.87 -21.47
N LEU A 218 4.89 7.81 -21.27
CA LEU A 218 4.91 8.67 -20.07
C LEU A 218 3.60 9.45 -19.88
N SER A 219 2.95 9.86 -20.97
CA SER A 219 1.67 10.57 -20.91
C SER A 219 0.50 9.70 -20.47
N ASP A 220 0.64 8.38 -20.54
CA ASP A 220 -0.38 7.45 -20.08
C ASP A 220 -0.27 7.18 -18.58
N LEU A 221 0.92 7.33 -17.99
CA LEU A 221 1.19 6.94 -16.62
C LEU A 221 0.45 7.82 -15.61
N SER A 222 -0.37 7.18 -14.79
CA SER A 222 -1.01 7.81 -13.64
C SER A 222 -1.05 6.84 -12.46
N ILE A 223 -1.08 7.39 -11.25
CA ILE A 223 -1.34 6.64 -10.02
C ILE A 223 -2.69 7.05 -9.46
N THR A 224 -3.48 6.07 -9.04
CA THR A 224 -4.67 6.29 -8.21
C THR A 224 -4.47 5.66 -6.84
N MET A 225 -4.80 6.44 -5.81
CA MET A 225 -4.77 6.05 -4.42
C MET A 225 -6.14 6.27 -3.79
N GLY A 226 -6.44 5.51 -2.75
CA GLY A 226 -7.67 5.67 -1.96
C GLY A 226 -7.43 5.34 -0.50
N ILE A 227 -8.17 6.00 0.38
CA ILE A 227 -8.22 5.73 1.82
C ILE A 227 -9.67 5.56 2.28
N CYS A 228 -9.88 4.77 3.33
CA CYS A 228 -11.20 4.35 3.82
C CYS A 228 -12.05 3.62 2.77
N ASN A 229 -11.43 2.65 2.08
CA ASN A 229 -12.10 1.76 1.12
C ASN A 229 -12.76 0.55 1.80
#